data_AF-A0A523ZE71-F1
#
_entry.id   AF-A0A523ZE71-F1
#
_cell.length_a   1.000
_cell.length_b   1.000
_cell.length_c   1.000
_cell.angle_alpha   90.00
_cell.angle_beta   90.00
_cell.angle_gamma   90.00
#
_symmetry.space_group_name_H-M   'P 1'
#
loop_
_entity.id
_entity.type
_entity.pdbx_description
1 polymer ?
#
loop_
_entity_poly.entity_id
_entity_poly.type
_entity_poly.pdbx_seq_one_letter_code
_entity_poly.pdbx_strand_id
1 'polypeptide(L)'
;KVEELKAQVFGDGKIQAEEALVELQNGTEEPGLAEEFADFLRKQGIPAEDLMVGDAASVYSRSLIVDRGGKEYTAKKLAEWLNLPSDRIVAASDPEARAFADATGDIIVVLGSDARLATAAVTSGE
;
A
#
# COMPACT_ATOMS: atom_id res chain seq x y z
N LYS A 1 -17.79 28.28 -4.99
CA LYS A 1 -18.22 26.88 -5.23
C LYS A 1 -17.40 26.20 -6.34
N VAL A 2 -16.08 26.46 -6.39
CA VAL A 2 -15.17 25.89 -7.41
C VAL A 2 -13.90 25.28 -6.79
N GLU A 3 -13.76 25.31 -5.46
CA GLU A 3 -12.60 24.79 -4.75
C GLU A 3 -12.76 23.31 -4.37
N GLU A 4 -13.99 22.81 -4.29
CA GLU A 4 -14.31 21.39 -4.03
C GLU A 4 -14.05 20.47 -5.23
N LEU A 5 -13.94 21.02 -6.45
CA LEU A 5 -13.75 20.25 -7.69
C LEU A 5 -12.28 19.89 -7.96
N LYS A 6 -11.33 20.48 -7.23
CA LYS A 6 -9.89 20.23 -7.45
C LYS A 6 -9.35 19.05 -6.63
N ALA A 7 -9.92 18.78 -5.45
CA ALA A 7 -9.56 17.61 -4.66
C ALA A 7 -10.04 16.29 -5.32
N GLN A 8 -11.09 16.36 -6.14
CA GLN A 8 -11.67 15.22 -6.87
C GLN A 8 -10.87 14.79 -8.11
N VAL A 9 -9.81 15.52 -8.49
CA VAL A 9 -9.04 15.22 -9.71
C VAL A 9 -7.74 14.45 -9.43
N PHE A 10 -7.31 14.38 -8.17
CA PHE A 10 -6.09 13.63 -7.78
C PHE A 10 -6.38 12.40 -6.93
N GLY A 11 -7.54 12.31 -6.28
CA GLY A 11 -7.98 11.11 -5.58
C GLY A 11 -8.61 10.11 -6.56
N ASP A 12 -8.08 8.90 -6.61
CA ASP A 12 -8.68 7.83 -7.37
C ASP A 12 -10.00 7.43 -6.68
N GLY A 13 -11.13 8.02 -7.10
CA GLY A 13 -12.42 7.92 -6.38
C GLY A 13 -12.94 6.50 -6.18
N LYS A 14 -12.38 5.51 -6.91
CA LYS A 14 -12.62 4.09 -6.66
C LYS A 14 -11.95 3.56 -5.41
N ILE A 15 -10.76 4.05 -5.04
CA ILE A 15 -10.09 3.68 -3.78
C ILE A 15 -10.97 4.12 -2.61
N GLN A 16 -11.50 5.35 -2.67
CA GLN A 16 -12.41 5.85 -1.64
C GLN A 16 -13.73 5.07 -1.60
N ALA A 17 -14.25 4.66 -2.75
CA ALA A 17 -15.47 3.85 -2.81
C ALA A 17 -15.27 2.42 -2.30
N GLU A 18 -14.04 1.91 -2.33
CA GLU A 18 -13.69 0.61 -1.78
C GLU A 18 -13.52 0.64 -0.26
N GLU A 19 -13.30 1.81 0.35
CA GLU A 19 -13.14 1.99 1.81
C GLU A 19 -12.18 0.93 2.39
N ALA A 20 -11.07 0.67 1.68
CA ALA A 20 -10.14 -0.40 2.00
C ALA A 20 -9.23 0.02 3.16
N LEU A 21 -9.29 -0.70 4.28
CA LEU A 21 -8.35 -0.51 5.38
C LEU A 21 -6.99 -1.13 5.01
N VAL A 22 -5.99 -0.30 4.72
CA VAL A 22 -4.65 -0.72 4.34
C VAL A 22 -3.76 -0.82 5.58
N GLU A 23 -3.14 -1.97 5.78
CA GLU A 23 -2.15 -2.21 6.83
C GLU A 23 -0.77 -2.38 6.22
N LEU A 24 0.13 -1.43 6.49
CA LEU A 24 1.49 -1.42 6.00
C LEU A 24 2.43 -1.97 7.07
N GLN A 25 3.06 -3.11 6.78
CA GLN A 25 3.95 -3.81 7.70
C GLN A 25 5.40 -3.72 7.23
N ASN A 26 6.29 -3.36 8.14
CA ASN A 26 7.73 -3.44 7.92
C ASN A 26 8.20 -4.90 8.06
N GLY A 27 8.48 -5.54 6.94
CA GLY A 27 9.11 -6.86 6.90
C GLY A 27 10.63 -6.79 6.78
N THR A 28 11.27 -5.73 7.24
CA THR A 28 12.73 -5.56 7.17
C THR A 28 13.33 -5.27 8.54
N GLU A 29 14.66 -5.27 8.62
CA GLU A 29 15.40 -4.82 9.80
C GLU A 29 15.60 -3.29 9.80
N GLU A 30 15.11 -2.57 8.78
CA GLU A 30 15.28 -1.13 8.62
C GLU A 30 14.18 -0.38 9.39
N PRO A 31 14.48 0.27 10.53
CA PRO A 31 13.47 0.95 11.31
C PRO A 31 12.90 2.16 10.55
N GLY A 32 11.58 2.38 10.67
CA GLY A 32 10.91 3.53 10.05
C GLY A 32 10.58 3.38 8.56
N LEU A 33 10.96 2.27 7.92
CA LEU A 33 10.67 2.03 6.49
C LEU A 33 9.17 2.07 6.20
N ALA A 34 8.35 1.43 7.04
CA ALA A 34 6.90 1.44 6.86
C ALA A 34 6.31 2.85 7.07
N GLU A 35 6.87 3.69 7.95
CA GLU A 35 6.41 5.07 8.08
C GLU A 35 6.73 5.91 6.83
N GLU A 36 7.90 5.72 6.23
CA GLU A 36 8.29 6.40 4.99
C GLU A 36 7.33 6.07 3.84
N PHE A 37 7.04 4.78 3.66
CA PHE A 37 6.07 4.32 2.67
C PHE A 37 4.64 4.77 3.00
N ALA A 38 4.28 4.86 4.27
CA ALA A 38 2.96 5.36 4.67
C ALA A 38 2.77 6.83 4.29
N ASP A 39 3.79 7.67 4.51
CA ASP A 39 3.77 9.07 4.07
C ASP A 39 3.62 9.18 2.55
N PHE A 40 4.31 8.33 1.79
CA PHE A 40 4.15 8.26 0.33
C PHE A 40 2.73 7.86 -0.09
N LEU A 41 2.14 6.81 0.50
CA LEU A 41 0.79 6.36 0.17
C LEU A 41 -0.28 7.41 0.53
N ARG A 42 -0.08 8.13 1.64
CA ARG A 42 -0.94 9.26 2.02
C ARG A 42 -0.91 10.38 0.98
N LYS A 43 0.27 10.70 0.46
CA LYS A 43 0.43 11.70 -0.62
C LYS A 43 -0.19 11.24 -1.95
N GLN A 44 -0.25 9.93 -2.19
CA GLN A 44 -0.91 9.35 -3.38
C GLN A 44 -2.44 9.33 -3.28
N GLY A 45 -3.00 9.44 -2.07
CA GLY A 45 -4.44 9.56 -1.87
C GLY A 45 -5.08 8.48 -1.01
N ILE A 46 -4.30 7.62 -0.33
CA ILE A 46 -4.85 6.79 0.76
C ILE A 46 -5.09 7.70 1.97
N PRO A 47 -6.33 7.80 2.49
CA PRO A 47 -6.59 8.64 3.65
C PRO A 47 -5.92 8.06 4.90
N ALA A 48 -5.52 8.93 5.83
CA ALA A 48 -4.75 8.51 7.00
C ALA A 48 -5.53 7.62 7.98
N GLU A 49 -6.86 7.71 7.98
CA GLU A 49 -7.75 6.86 8.77
C GLU A 49 -7.85 5.42 8.25
N ASP A 50 -7.66 5.23 6.94
CA ASP A 50 -7.66 3.91 6.29
C ASP A 50 -6.24 3.36 6.10
N LEU A 51 -5.23 3.94 6.77
CA LEU A 51 -3.84 3.49 6.69
C LEU A 51 -3.25 3.26 8.09
N MET A 52 -2.98 1.98 8.38
CA MET A 52 -2.28 1.53 9.57
C MET A 52 -0.82 1.20 9.24
N VAL A 53 0.06 1.40 10.21
CA VAL A 53 1.50 1.12 10.07
C VAL A 53 1.91 0.23 11.23
N GLY A 54 2.72 -0.78 10.96
CA GLY A 54 3.29 -1.67 11.97
C GLY A 54 4.50 -2.43 11.46
N ASP A 55 4.93 -3.42 12.24
CA ASP A 55 6.02 -4.33 11.88
C ASP A 55 5.47 -5.73 11.58
N ALA A 56 6.04 -6.39 10.59
CA ALA A 56 5.69 -7.77 10.30
C ALA A 56 6.32 -8.69 11.35
N ALA A 57 5.65 -9.83 11.63
CA ALA A 57 6.16 -10.82 12.58
C ALA A 57 7.46 -11.51 12.13
N SER A 58 7.87 -11.33 10.88
CA SER A 58 9.08 -11.93 10.30
C SER A 58 9.66 -11.03 9.23
N VAL A 59 10.94 -11.23 8.93
CA VAL A 59 11.62 -10.52 7.85
C VAL A 59 11.28 -11.17 6.51
N TYR A 60 10.98 -10.35 5.51
CA TYR A 60 10.64 -10.74 4.15
C TYR A 60 11.69 -10.22 3.18
N SER A 61 12.23 -11.10 2.33
CA SER A 61 13.13 -10.66 1.25
C SER A 61 12.38 -9.99 0.10
N ARG A 62 11.07 -10.21 0.01
CA ARG A 62 10.22 -9.82 -1.11
C ARG A 62 8.97 -9.10 -0.60
N SER A 63 8.62 -7.98 -1.22
CA SER A 63 7.44 -7.18 -0.88
C SER A 63 6.18 -7.82 -1.47
N LEU A 64 5.10 -7.77 -0.71
CA LEU A 64 3.84 -8.46 -0.99
C LEU A 64 2.65 -7.56 -0.69
N ILE A 65 1.56 -7.76 -1.43
CA ILE A 65 0.27 -7.14 -1.18
C ILE A 65 -0.74 -8.26 -1.03
N VAL A 66 -1.38 -8.37 0.13
CA VAL A 66 -2.36 -9.40 0.43
C VAL A 66 -3.74 -8.77 0.45
N ASP A 67 -4.57 -9.07 -0.53
CA ASP A 67 -5.96 -8.62 -0.60
C ASP A 67 -6.88 -9.63 0.10
N ARG A 68 -7.24 -9.35 1.36
CA ARG A 68 -8.18 -10.17 2.15
C ARG A 68 -9.62 -9.71 2.02
N GLY A 69 -9.81 -8.39 1.83
CA GLY A 69 -11.12 -7.76 1.79
C GLY A 69 -11.80 -7.76 0.42
N GLY A 70 -11.19 -8.37 -0.60
CA GLY A 70 -11.69 -8.37 -1.98
C GLY A 70 -11.64 -6.99 -2.63
N LYS A 71 -10.67 -6.15 -2.19
CA LYS A 71 -10.45 -4.76 -2.59
C LYS A 71 -9.45 -4.72 -3.74
N GLU A 72 -9.74 -5.48 -4.79
CA GLU A 72 -8.81 -5.76 -5.89
C GLU A 72 -8.32 -4.49 -6.59
N TYR A 73 -9.15 -3.44 -6.66
CA TYR A 73 -8.76 -2.22 -7.34
C TYR A 73 -7.70 -1.46 -6.54
N THR A 74 -7.94 -1.27 -5.25
CA THR A 74 -6.97 -0.66 -4.32
C THR A 74 -5.68 -1.50 -4.26
N ALA A 75 -5.77 -2.83 -4.20
CA ALA A 75 -4.58 -3.70 -4.23
C ALA A 75 -3.73 -3.51 -5.50
N LYS A 76 -4.39 -3.41 -6.67
CA LYS A 76 -3.70 -3.15 -7.95
C LYS A 76 -3.07 -1.75 -7.97
N LYS A 77 -3.78 -0.74 -7.46
CA LYS A 77 -3.25 0.63 -7.35
C LYS A 77 -2.04 0.73 -6.43
N LEU A 78 -2.08 0.05 -5.29
CA LEU A 78 -0.94 -0.07 -4.38
C LEU A 78 0.25 -0.73 -5.09
N ALA A 79 0.02 -1.79 -5.86
CA ALA A 79 1.09 -2.43 -6.64
C ALA A 79 1.70 -1.46 -7.67
N GLU A 80 0.87 -0.71 -8.39
CA GLU A 80 1.34 0.31 -9.34
C GLU A 80 2.20 1.39 -8.67
N TRP A 81 1.72 1.97 -7.57
CA TRP A 81 2.43 3.05 -6.86
C TRP A 81 3.71 2.58 -6.18
N LEU A 82 3.72 1.36 -5.67
CA LEU A 82 4.90 0.74 -5.06
C LEU A 82 5.83 0.10 -6.10
N ASN A 83 5.49 0.21 -7.39
CA ASN A 83 6.23 -0.38 -8.50
C ASN A 83 6.46 -1.90 -8.33
N LEU A 84 5.45 -2.60 -7.82
CA LEU A 84 5.43 -4.03 -7.64
C LEU A 84 4.70 -4.71 -8.81
N PRO A 85 5.22 -5.85 -9.32
CA PRO A 85 4.50 -6.60 -10.34
C PRO A 85 3.23 -7.22 -9.74
N SER A 86 2.20 -7.43 -10.57
CA SER A 86 0.90 -7.95 -10.14
C SER A 86 0.96 -9.35 -9.51
N ASP A 87 2.00 -10.14 -9.81
CA ASP A 87 2.28 -11.43 -9.16
C ASP A 87 2.60 -11.29 -7.66
N ARG A 88 2.93 -10.09 -7.18
CA ARG A 88 3.07 -9.79 -5.74
C ARG A 88 1.74 -9.54 -5.04
N ILE A 89 0.62 -9.56 -5.77
CA ILE A 89 -0.72 -9.45 -5.21
C ILE A 89 -1.23 -10.86 -4.90
N VAL A 90 -1.36 -11.15 -3.62
CA VAL A 90 -1.85 -12.41 -3.06
C VAL A 90 -3.32 -12.24 -2.71
N ALA A 91 -4.19 -13.02 -3.35
CA ALA A 91 -5.62 -12.99 -3.04
C ALA A 91 -5.93 -13.75 -1.73
N ALA A 92 -7.05 -13.42 -1.09
CA ALA A 92 -7.53 -14.07 0.14
C ALA A 92 -7.62 -15.61 0.05
N SER A 93 -7.85 -16.14 -1.15
CA SER A 93 -7.96 -17.59 -1.40
C SER A 93 -6.60 -18.30 -1.47
N ASP A 94 -5.51 -17.56 -1.61
CA ASP A 94 -4.16 -18.11 -1.71
C ASP A 94 -3.67 -18.62 -0.34
N PRO A 95 -2.98 -19.77 -0.27
CA PRO A 95 -2.44 -20.27 0.98
C PRO A 95 -1.45 -19.32 1.66
N GLU A 96 -0.73 -18.46 0.91
CA GLU A 96 0.21 -17.47 1.48
C GLU A 96 -0.51 -16.39 2.31
N ALA A 97 -1.77 -16.06 1.95
CA ALA A 97 -2.58 -15.10 2.70
C ALA A 97 -2.86 -15.54 4.15
N ARG A 98 -2.78 -16.85 4.44
CA ARG A 98 -3.03 -17.42 5.78
C ARG A 98 -1.99 -16.97 6.82
N ALA A 99 -0.79 -16.60 6.39
CA ALA A 99 0.24 -16.03 7.27
C ALA A 99 -0.17 -14.65 7.84
N PHE A 100 -1.14 -13.99 7.21
CA PHE A 100 -1.65 -12.66 7.58
C PHE A 100 -3.05 -12.74 8.15
N ALA A 101 -3.50 -13.91 8.63
CA ALA A 101 -4.86 -14.08 9.14
C ALA A 101 -5.17 -13.21 10.38
N ASP A 102 -4.15 -12.86 11.17
CA ASP A 102 -4.27 -12.04 12.39
C ASP A 102 -4.22 -10.52 12.12
N ALA A 103 -3.85 -10.10 10.90
CA ALA A 103 -3.82 -8.69 10.53
C ALA A 103 -5.22 -8.05 10.65
N THR A 104 -5.27 -6.73 10.83
CA THR A 104 -6.55 -5.99 10.96
C THR A 104 -7.03 -5.46 9.61
N GLY A 105 -6.12 -5.05 8.72
CA GLY A 105 -6.46 -4.43 7.44
C GLY A 105 -7.11 -5.35 6.40
N ASP A 106 -8.00 -4.82 5.57
CA ASP A 106 -8.52 -5.50 4.38
C ASP A 106 -7.42 -5.82 3.37
N ILE A 107 -6.45 -4.92 3.23
CA ILE A 107 -5.25 -5.11 2.42
C ILE A 107 -4.03 -5.01 3.31
N ILE A 108 -3.14 -6.00 3.26
CA ILE A 108 -1.86 -5.98 3.96
C ILE A 108 -0.76 -5.75 2.95
N VAL A 109 0.03 -4.71 3.14
CA VAL A 109 1.24 -4.47 2.35
C VAL A 109 2.44 -4.79 3.22
N VAL A 110 3.20 -5.81 2.86
CA VAL A 110 4.42 -6.19 3.56
C VAL A 110 5.61 -5.67 2.75
N LEU A 111 6.40 -4.80 3.37
CA LEU A 111 7.62 -4.28 2.77
C LEU A 111 8.76 -5.27 3.02
N GLY A 112 9.28 -5.85 1.95
CA GLY A 112 10.46 -6.70 2.01
C GLY A 112 11.75 -5.94 1.73
N SER A 113 12.90 -6.63 1.81
CA SER A 113 14.21 -6.02 1.53
C SER A 113 14.37 -5.49 0.10
N ASP A 114 13.48 -5.89 -0.83
CA ASP A 114 13.38 -5.36 -2.20
C ASP A 114 12.52 -4.09 -2.30
N ALA A 115 11.85 -3.66 -1.22
CA ALA A 115 11.03 -2.46 -1.20
C ALA A 115 11.91 -1.24 -1.49
N ARG A 116 11.54 -0.47 -2.51
CA ARG A 116 12.19 0.79 -2.85
C ARG A 116 11.08 1.76 -3.22
N LEU A 117 11.01 2.91 -2.53
CA LEU A 117 10.27 4.03 -3.10
C LEU A 117 11.00 4.42 -4.38
N ALA A 118 10.37 4.19 -5.52
CA ALA A 118 10.78 4.84 -6.74
C ALA A 118 10.56 6.33 -6.48
N THR A 119 11.63 7.04 -6.09
CA THR A 119 11.60 8.50 -6.10
C THR A 119 11.31 8.86 -7.54
N ALA A 120 10.05 9.23 -7.83
CA ALA A 120 9.68 9.68 -9.15
C ALA A 120 10.65 10.83 -9.43
N ALA A 121 11.48 10.63 -10.45
CA ALA A 121 12.58 11.51 -10.78
C ALA A 121 12.09 12.95 -10.71
N VAL A 122 12.67 13.74 -9.80
CA VAL A 122 12.77 15.19 -10.00
C VAL A 122 13.73 15.37 -11.17
N THR A 123 13.26 15.07 -12.38
CA THR A 123 13.70 15.75 -13.59
C THR A 123 12.93 17.05 -13.67
N SER A 124 13.22 17.97 -12.75
CA SER A 124 13.32 19.38 -13.12
C SER A 124 14.73 19.46 -13.74
N GLY A 125 14.92 19.58 -15.06
CA GLY A 125 14.26 20.59 -15.87
C GLY A 125 14.67 21.96 -15.34
N GLU A 126 15.94 22.33 -15.50
CA GLU A 126 16.45 23.53 -16.20
C GLU A 126 17.97 23.68 -16.03
#